data_AF-A0A521IQZ4-F1
#
_entry.id   AF-A0A521IQZ4-F1
#
_cell.length_a   1.000
_cell.length_b   1.000
_cell.length_c   1.000
_cell.angle_alpha   90.00
_cell.angle_beta   90.00
_cell.angle_gamma   90.00
#
_symmetry.space_group_name_H-M   'P 1'
#
loop_
_entity.id
_entity.type
_entity.pdbx_description
1 polymer ?
#
loop_
_entity_poly.entity_id
_entity_poly.type
_entity_poly.pdbx_seq_one_letter_code
_entity_poly.pdbx_strand_id
1 'polypeptide(L)'
;MKTFVVPILVSALATFIPRVIPYWVSFLDKLPPLLSRMLRLLPIAAFGPLIFPGVFLDYVPHLYSGFAGISAAFILAYFKGGMILPILSSIVVTYLALLLGA
;
A
#
# COMPACT_ATOMS: atom_id res chain seq x y z
N MET A 1 -4.05 -28.20 -12.40
CA MET A 1 -4.08 -26.81 -12.95
C MET A 1 -5.49 -26.21 -12.97
N LYS A 2 -6.55 -26.90 -13.43
CA LYS A 2 -7.93 -26.38 -13.45
C LYS A 2 -8.50 -25.99 -12.07
N THR A 3 -8.09 -26.68 -11.00
CA THR A 3 -8.61 -26.46 -9.63
C THR A 3 -8.23 -25.12 -9.02
N PHE A 4 -7.13 -24.49 -9.47
CA PHE A 4 -6.70 -23.18 -8.95
C PHE A 4 -7.37 -22.00 -9.69
N VAL A 5 -7.90 -22.23 -10.89
CA VAL A 5 -8.52 -21.18 -11.71
C VAL A 5 -9.80 -20.65 -11.06
N VAL A 6 -10.60 -21.54 -10.46
CA VAL A 6 -11.86 -21.17 -9.81
C VAL A 6 -11.64 -20.29 -8.57
N PRO A 7 -10.77 -20.64 -7.59
CA PRO A 7 -10.43 -19.77 -6.47
C PRO A 7 -9.83 -18.42 -6.88
N ILE A 8 -9.00 -18.40 -7.92
CA ILE A 8 -8.38 -17.17 -8.42
C ILE A 8 -9.45 -16.26 -9.03
N LEU A 9 -10.36 -16.80 -9.84
CA LEU A 9 -11.46 -16.02 -10.42
C LEU A 9 -12.41 -15.49 -9.34
N VAL A 10 -12.76 -16.30 -8.36
CA VAL A 10 -13.63 -15.91 -7.25
C VAL A 10 -12.97 -14.82 -6.40
N SER A 11 -11.69 -14.97 -6.04
CA SER A 11 -10.97 -13.96 -5.25
C SER A 11 -10.72 -12.66 -6.04
N ALA A 12 -10.44 -12.76 -7.34
CA ALA A 12 -10.33 -11.62 -8.23
C ALA A 12 -11.65 -10.84 -8.31
N LEU A 13 -12.78 -11.53 -8.54
CA LEU A 13 -14.11 -10.90 -8.54
C LEU A 13 -14.44 -10.27 -7.19
N ALA A 14 -14.24 -11.00 -6.09
CA ALA A 14 -14.55 -10.54 -4.74
C ALA A 14 -13.73 -9.31 -4.32
N THR A 15 -12.50 -9.14 -4.83
CA THR A 15 -11.65 -7.97 -4.54
C THR A 15 -11.80 -6.84 -5.55
N PHE A 16 -12.18 -7.13 -6.80
CA PHE A 16 -12.40 -6.11 -7.83
C PHE A 16 -13.66 -5.31 -7.53
N ILE A 17 -14.73 -5.96 -7.06
CA ILE A 17 -15.99 -5.32 -6.68
C ILE A 17 -15.76 -4.15 -5.69
N PRO A 18 -15.14 -4.33 -4.51
CA PRO A 18 -14.87 -3.23 -3.58
C PRO A 18 -13.84 -2.21 -4.10
N ARG A 19 -13.04 -2.51 -5.13
CA ARG A 19 -12.12 -1.54 -5.76
C ARG A 19 -12.81 -0.62 -6.77
N VAL A 20 -13.82 -1.11 -7.48
CA VAL A 20 -14.53 -0.36 -8.54
C VAL A 20 -15.76 0.36 -7.99
N ILE A 21 -16.38 -0.17 -6.93
CA ILE A 21 -17.48 0.48 -6.20
C ILE A 21 -17.16 1.95 -5.85
N PRO A 22 -16.01 2.29 -5.25
CA PRO A 22 -15.67 3.68 -4.93
C PRO A 22 -15.60 4.60 -6.15
N TYR A 23 -15.32 4.05 -7.33
CA TYR A 23 -15.16 4.81 -8.58
C TYR A 23 -16.48 5.10 -9.28
N TRP A 24 -17.47 4.20 -9.14
CA TRP A 24 -18.76 4.28 -9.81
C TRP A 24 -19.90 4.76 -8.91
N VAL A 25 -19.74 4.67 -7.59
CA VAL A 25 -20.82 4.96 -6.64
C VAL A 25 -20.72 6.40 -6.17
N SER A 26 -21.55 7.27 -6.78
CA SER A 26 -21.79 8.67 -6.35
C SER A 26 -22.47 8.79 -4.98
N PHE A 27 -22.74 7.66 -4.30
CA PHE A 27 -23.35 7.64 -2.96
C PHE A 27 -22.42 8.25 -1.90
N LEU A 28 -21.10 8.33 -2.14
CA LEU A 28 -20.19 9.09 -1.26
C LEU A 28 -20.54 10.57 -1.13
N ASP A 29 -21.24 11.15 -2.12
CA ASP A 29 -21.75 12.53 -2.06
C ASP A 29 -23.09 12.65 -1.34
N LYS A 30 -23.83 11.54 -1.18
CA LYS A 30 -25.09 11.47 -0.40
C LYS A 30 -24.89 10.97 1.04
N LEU A 31 -23.70 10.49 1.38
CA LEU A 31 -23.36 10.04 2.72
C LEU A 31 -23.26 11.26 3.66
N PRO A 32 -23.73 11.14 4.92
CA PRO A 32 -23.56 12.21 5.90
C PRO A 32 -22.07 12.57 6.03
N PRO A 33 -21.75 13.87 6.25
CA PRO A 33 -20.38 14.39 6.13
C PRO A 33 -19.38 13.66 7.03
N LEU A 34 -19.84 13.15 8.17
CA LEU A 34 -19.02 12.36 9.09
C LEU A 34 -18.59 11.02 8.47
N LEU A 35 -19.51 10.27 7.87
CA LEU A 35 -19.24 8.92 7.36
C LEU A 35 -18.39 8.97 6.08
N SER A 36 -18.65 9.94 5.20
CA SER A 36 -17.82 10.19 4.01
C SER A 36 -16.38 10.54 4.39
N ARG A 37 -16.18 11.36 5.43
CA ARG A 37 -14.85 11.71 5.94
C ARG A 37 -14.12 10.51 6.54
N MET A 38 -14.81 9.64 7.28
CA MET A 38 -14.24 8.39 7.81
C MET A 38 -13.84 7.42 6.70
N LEU A 39 -14.68 7.24 5.69
CA LEU A 39 -14.40 6.36 4.54
C LEU A 39 -13.18 6.84 3.73
N ARG A 40 -12.96 8.15 3.60
CA ARG A 40 -11.77 8.71 2.96
C ARG A 40 -10.48 8.50 3.75
N LEU A 41 -10.57 8.39 5.08
CA LEU A 41 -9.43 8.13 5.96
C LEU A 41 -9.12 6.64 6.08
N LEU A 42 -10.07 5.77 5.77
CA LEU A 42 -9.97 4.32 5.92
C LEU A 42 -8.78 3.71 5.18
N PRO A 43 -8.49 4.07 3.90
CA PRO A 43 -7.30 3.57 3.21
C PRO A 43 -6.00 3.96 3.92
N ILE A 44 -5.89 5.22 4.37
CA ILE A 44 -4.69 5.74 5.05
C ILE A 44 -4.51 5.04 6.41
N ALA A 45 -5.61 4.86 7.15
CA ALA A 45 -5.64 4.15 8.41
C ALA A 45 -5.30 2.65 8.27
N ALA A 46 -5.60 2.04 7.12
CA ALA A 46 -5.23 0.66 6.82
C ALA A 46 -3.75 0.52 6.40
N PHE A 47 -3.23 1.41 5.56
CA PHE A 47 -1.85 1.31 5.06
C PHE A 47 -0.79 1.58 6.13
N GLY A 48 -1.04 2.49 7.07
CA GLY A 48 -0.06 2.82 8.12
C GLY A 48 0.38 1.59 8.95
N PRO A 49 -0.54 0.90 9.62
CA PRO A 49 -0.24 -0.30 10.39
C PRO A 49 0.22 -1.51 9.55
N LEU A 50 0.00 -1.49 8.24
CA LEU A 50 0.39 -2.59 7.36
C LEU A 50 1.83 -2.42 6.85
N ILE A 51 2.26 -1.19 6.60
CA ILE A 51 3.61 -0.87 6.11
C ILE A 51 4.61 -0.71 7.25
N PHE A 52 4.22 -0.03 8.33
CA PHE A 52 5.14 0.33 9.41
C PHE A 52 5.80 -0.87 10.13
N PRO A 53 5.06 -1.90 10.60
CA PRO A 53 5.69 -3.04 11.25
C PRO A 53 6.51 -3.90 10.28
N GLY A 54 6.17 -3.94 8.98
CA GLY A 54 6.92 -4.70 7.97
C GLY A 54 8.38 -4.28 7.88
N VAL A 55 8.69 -3.00 8.14
CA VAL A 55 10.09 -2.54 8.16
C VAL A 55 10.91 -3.09 9.32
N PHE A 56 10.28 -3.43 10.44
CA PHE A 56 10.97 -4.03 11.58
C PHE A 56 10.98 -5.55 11.52
N LEU A 57 9.89 -6.16 11.04
CA LEU A 57 9.71 -7.61 11.10
C LEU A 57 10.37 -8.33 9.91
N ASP A 58 10.33 -7.75 8.71
CA ASP A 58 10.71 -8.45 7.49
C ASP A 58 12.22 -8.35 7.18
N TYR A 59 12.94 -7.42 7.80
CA TYR A 59 14.34 -7.08 7.48
C TYR A 59 15.35 -7.49 8.56
N VAL A 60 15.09 -8.55 9.34
CA VAL A 60 16.05 -9.06 10.34
C VAL A 60 17.13 -9.91 9.65
N PRO A 61 18.45 -9.70 9.88
CA PRO A 61 19.07 -8.77 10.84
C PRO A 61 19.35 -7.35 10.29
N HIS A 62 19.21 -7.12 8.99
CA HIS A 62 19.56 -5.87 8.30
C HIS A 62 18.46 -4.79 8.38
N LEU A 63 18.06 -4.38 9.60
CA LEU A 63 17.02 -3.37 9.81
C LEU A 63 17.29 -2.04 9.09
N TYR A 64 18.56 -1.73 8.84
CA TYR A 64 19.00 -0.55 8.10
C TYR A 64 18.38 -0.45 6.69
N SER A 65 18.16 -1.58 6.00
CA SER A 65 17.58 -1.56 4.65
C SER A 65 16.11 -1.16 4.66
N GLY A 66 15.33 -1.64 5.64
CA GLY A 66 13.93 -1.26 5.81
C GLY A 66 13.78 0.23 6.15
N PHE A 67 14.63 0.75 7.05
CA PHE A 67 14.64 2.17 7.39
C PHE A 67 15.05 3.06 6.20
N ALA A 68 16.04 2.65 5.41
CA ALA A 68 16.46 3.38 4.21
C ALA A 68 15.32 3.47 3.18
N GLY A 69 14.60 2.36 2.94
CA GLY A 69 13.45 2.31 2.05
C GLY A 69 12.30 3.23 2.46
N ILE A 70 11.86 3.13 3.72
CA ILE A 70 10.79 4.02 4.25
C ILE A 70 11.21 5.48 4.20
N SER A 71 12.45 5.80 4.56
CA SER A 71 12.92 7.19 4.60
C SER A 71 12.95 7.81 3.19
N ALA A 72 13.44 7.07 2.20
CA ALA A 72 13.43 7.49 0.81
C ALA A 72 12.00 7.68 0.28
N ALA A 73 11.09 6.75 0.60
CA ALA A 73 9.68 6.84 0.23
C ALA A 73 9.02 8.07 0.85
N PHE A 74 9.27 8.33 2.14
CA PHE A 74 8.69 9.46 2.87
C PHE A 74 9.14 10.80 2.29
N ILE A 75 10.44 10.97 2.03
CA ILE A 75 11.00 12.21 1.46
C ILE A 75 10.41 12.45 0.07
N LEU A 76 10.36 11.43 -0.79
CA LEU A 76 9.85 11.59 -2.15
C LEU A 76 8.33 11.77 -2.21
N ALA A 77 7.58 11.15 -1.29
CA ALA A 77 6.13 11.35 -1.17
C ALA A 77 5.78 12.78 -0.71
N TYR A 78 6.65 13.42 0.09
CA TYR A 78 6.46 14.80 0.51
C TYR A 78 6.58 15.79 -0.66
N PHE A 79 7.52 15.57 -1.57
CA PHE A 79 7.76 16.46 -2.72
C PHE A 79 6.91 16.17 -3.95
N LYS A 80 6.46 14.92 -4.16
CA LYS A 80 5.67 14.53 -5.33
C LYS A 80 4.28 14.04 -4.95
N GLY A 81 3.24 14.66 -5.52
CA GLY A 81 1.84 14.29 -5.30
C GLY A 81 1.38 12.96 -5.92
N GLY A 82 2.29 12.12 -6.43
CA GLY A 82 1.97 10.84 -7.05
C GLY A 82 2.51 9.65 -6.25
N MET A 83 1.72 8.58 -6.10
CA MET A 83 2.12 7.38 -5.35
C MET A 83 3.18 6.52 -6.05
N ILE A 84 3.24 6.54 -7.38
CA ILE A 84 4.08 5.62 -8.16
C ILE A 84 5.57 5.83 -7.88
N LEU A 85 6.01 7.09 -7.80
CA LEU A 85 7.43 7.42 -7.67
C LEU A 85 8.01 7.10 -6.28
N PRO A 86 7.34 7.44 -5.16
CA PRO A 86 7.74 7.01 -3.82
C PRO A 86 7.83 5.49 -3.68
N ILE A 87 6.90 4.74 -4.30
CA ILE A 87 6.90 3.27 -4.26
C ILE A 87 8.12 2.73 -5.01
N LEU A 88 8.36 3.19 -6.24
CA LEU A 88 9.51 2.76 -7.03
C LEU A 88 10.84 3.08 -6.33
N SER A 89 10.98 4.28 -5.77
CA SER A 89 12.20 4.64 -5.03
C SER A 89 12.40 3.79 -3.79
N SER A 90 11.32 3.48 -3.05
CA SER A 90 11.39 2.61 -1.87
C SER A 90 11.94 1.25 -2.23
N ILE A 91 11.42 0.64 -3.31
CA ILE A 91 11.85 -0.68 -3.79
C ILE A 91 13.33 -0.64 -4.19
N VAL A 92 13.73 0.34 -5.00
CA VAL A 92 15.12 0.46 -5.48
C VAL A 92 16.10 0.68 -4.32
N VAL A 93 15.80 1.60 -3.40
CA VAL A 93 16.66 1.90 -2.25
C VAL A 93 16.75 0.71 -1.31
N THR A 94 15.64 0.05 -1.02
CA THR A 94 15.63 -1.15 -0.16
C THR A 94 16.44 -2.28 -0.78
N TYR A 95 16.30 -2.51 -2.09
CA TYR A 95 17.05 -3.52 -2.82
C TYR A 95 18.56 -3.24 -2.81
N LEU A 96 18.97 -1.99 -3.09
CA LEU A 96 20.37 -1.59 -3.02
C LEU A 96 20.93 -1.69 -1.60
N ALA A 97 20.16 -1.29 -0.59
CA ALA A 97 20.56 -1.36 0.80
C ALA A 97 20.73 -2.82 1.30
N LEU A 98 19.89 -3.73 0.83
CA LEU A 98 20.06 -5.17 1.08
C LEU A 98 21.32 -5.72 0.41
N LEU A 99 21.61 -5.30 -0.82
CA LEU A 99 22.78 -5.76 -1.57
C LEU A 99 24.11 -5.24 -0.99
N LEU A 100 24.10 -4.06 -0.38
CA LEU A 100 25.24 -3.47 0.33
C LEU A 100 25.43 -4.04 1.75
N GLY A 101 24.37 -4.61 2.34
CA GLY A 101 24.36 -5.16 3.69
C GLY A 101 24.53 -6.69 3.78
N ALA A 102 24.39 -7.41 2.66
CA ALA A 102 24.67 -8.84 2.51
C ALA A 102 26.17 -9.11 2.31
#